data_AF-W0Z7B6-F1
#
_entry.id   AF-W0Z7B6-F1
#
_cell.length_a   1.000
_cell.length_b   1.000
_cell.length_c   1.000
_cell.angle_alpha   90.00
_cell.angle_beta   90.00
_cell.angle_gamma   90.00
#
_symmetry.space_group_name_H-M   'P 1'
#
loop_
_entity.id
_entity.type
_entity.pdbx_description
1 polymer ?
#
loop_
_entity_poly.entity_id
_entity_poly.type
_entity_poly.pdbx_seq_one_letter_code
_entity_poly.pdbx_strand_id
1 'polypeptide(L)'
;MSLLVNVVDVFVDAAGAHGNQLGIVWASSSTRKREQAIAADLGFSETIFIDAVEAGAATARIYTPARELPFAGHPTVGLAAWLRDNGDEIKHIDVPAGSVRVRFDGDLVFATALPEWAPPFELDQLANPDEVEAVDPDAYGLGMHYVWAWFDETRKRVRARMFAPELGIREDEATGSAAVRLSAELGQDLEIVQGSGSLLHTHLRYLGQQVEVGGRVSAARVLELR
;
A
#
# COMPACT_ATOMS: atom_id res chain seq x y z
N MET A 1 -22.94 -19.09 -0.91
CA MET A 1 -22.05 -19.23 0.27
C MET A 1 -21.44 -17.86 0.48
N SER A 2 -21.54 -17.31 1.70
CA SER A 2 -20.89 -16.05 2.04
C SER A 2 -19.36 -16.23 1.96
N LEU A 3 -18.68 -15.23 1.44
CA LEU A 3 -17.22 -15.17 1.41
C LEU A 3 -16.76 -14.35 2.62
N LEU A 4 -15.88 -14.93 3.44
CA LEU A 4 -15.23 -14.21 4.53
C LEU A 4 -14.06 -13.40 3.98
N VAL A 5 -14.02 -12.12 4.30
CA VAL A 5 -12.96 -11.18 3.92
C VAL A 5 -12.37 -10.62 5.20
N ASN A 6 -11.08 -10.83 5.42
CA ASN A 6 -10.36 -10.14 6.49
C ASN A 6 -10.02 -8.74 5.99
N VAL A 7 -10.15 -7.73 6.84
CA VAL A 7 -9.84 -6.35 6.49
C VAL A 7 -8.92 -5.76 7.54
N VAL A 8 -7.85 -5.14 7.06
CA VAL A 8 -6.90 -4.38 7.87
C VAL A 8 -6.81 -2.96 7.30
N ASP A 9 -6.47 -2.01 8.16
CA ASP A 9 -6.08 -0.66 7.76
C ASP A 9 -4.54 -0.61 7.80
N VAL A 10 -3.90 -0.33 6.66
CA VAL A 10 -2.45 -0.37 6.47
C VAL A 10 -1.88 1.05 6.52
N PHE A 11 -0.73 1.22 7.17
CA PHE A 11 -0.08 2.51 7.43
C PHE A 11 -0.85 3.39 8.42
N VAL A 12 -1.47 2.77 9.44
CA VAL A 12 -2.07 3.53 10.55
C VAL A 12 -1.02 4.36 11.27
N ASP A 13 -1.45 5.48 11.85
CA ASP A 13 -0.59 6.36 12.62
C ASP A 13 -0.17 5.73 13.97
N ALA A 14 0.55 6.51 14.80
CA ALA A 14 0.98 6.05 16.12
C ALA A 14 -0.17 5.78 17.12
N ALA A 15 -1.36 6.36 16.89
CA ALA A 15 -2.55 6.12 17.68
C ALA A 15 -3.40 4.96 17.15
N GLY A 16 -3.02 4.37 16.00
CA GLY A 16 -3.79 3.33 15.32
C GLY A 16 -4.98 3.88 14.53
N ALA A 17 -4.98 5.18 14.21
CA ALA A 17 -5.98 5.83 13.37
C ALA A 17 -5.54 5.87 11.89
N HIS A 18 -6.48 6.26 11.01
CA HIS A 18 -6.27 6.37 9.57
C HIS A 18 -5.99 5.00 8.91
N GLY A 19 -5.07 4.94 7.96
CA GLY A 19 -4.69 3.74 7.24
C GLY A 19 -5.55 3.49 5.99
N ASN A 20 -4.94 2.86 5.00
CA ASN A 20 -5.60 2.47 3.76
C ASN A 20 -6.14 1.04 3.88
N GLN A 21 -7.40 0.86 3.49
CA GLN A 21 -8.11 -0.42 3.67
C GLN A 21 -7.64 -1.47 2.68
N LEU A 22 -7.32 -2.64 3.21
CA LEU A 22 -6.94 -3.82 2.43
C LEU A 22 -7.90 -4.97 2.71
N GLY A 23 -8.54 -5.48 1.66
CA GLY A 23 -9.22 -6.77 1.72
C GLY A 23 -8.23 -7.93 1.58
N ILE A 24 -8.29 -8.92 2.46
CA ILE A 24 -7.46 -10.14 2.45
C ILE A 24 -8.37 -11.35 2.36
N VAL A 25 -8.19 -12.14 1.30
CA VAL A 25 -9.06 -13.28 0.97
C VAL A 25 -8.23 -14.52 0.70
N TRP A 26 -8.58 -15.65 1.30
CA TRP A 26 -8.02 -16.94 0.88
C TRP A 26 -8.60 -17.35 -0.47
N ALA A 27 -7.72 -17.58 -1.46
CA ALA A 27 -8.13 -18.10 -2.75
C ALA A 27 -8.66 -19.54 -2.58
N SER A 28 -9.79 -19.82 -3.24
CA SER A 28 -10.45 -21.11 -3.14
C SER A 28 -11.28 -21.37 -4.40
N SER A 29 -11.93 -22.54 -4.47
CA SER A 29 -12.85 -22.85 -5.56
C SER A 29 -14.00 -21.85 -5.68
N SER A 30 -14.41 -21.19 -4.59
CA SER A 30 -15.49 -20.19 -4.58
C SER A 30 -15.07 -18.80 -5.04
N THR A 31 -13.78 -18.48 -5.01
CA THR A 31 -13.24 -17.19 -5.49
C THR A 31 -12.65 -17.28 -6.90
N ARG A 32 -12.28 -18.48 -7.35
CA ARG A 32 -11.68 -18.72 -8.68
C ARG A 32 -12.53 -18.11 -9.81
N LYS A 33 -11.89 -17.29 -10.66
CA LYS A 33 -12.49 -16.51 -11.76
C LYS A 33 -13.48 -15.42 -11.30
N ARG A 34 -13.54 -15.14 -10.00
CA ARG A 34 -14.38 -14.09 -9.39
C ARG A 34 -13.55 -13.05 -8.67
N GLU A 35 -12.22 -13.20 -8.61
CA GLU A 35 -11.32 -12.33 -7.84
C GLU A 35 -11.52 -10.85 -8.21
N GLN A 36 -11.56 -10.53 -9.51
CA GLN A 36 -11.82 -9.17 -10.00
C GLN A 36 -13.20 -8.63 -9.57
N ALA A 37 -14.24 -9.45 -9.67
CA ALA A 37 -15.59 -9.06 -9.30
C ALA A 37 -15.72 -8.85 -7.78
N ILE A 38 -15.07 -9.71 -6.99
CA ILE A 38 -15.00 -9.57 -5.53
C ILE A 38 -14.28 -8.28 -5.15
N ALA A 39 -13.14 -7.97 -5.78
CA ALA A 39 -12.44 -6.71 -5.53
C ALA A 39 -13.29 -5.49 -5.89
N ALA A 40 -14.04 -5.55 -6.99
CA ALA A 40 -14.97 -4.50 -7.38
C ALA A 40 -16.14 -4.34 -6.40
N ASP A 41 -16.74 -5.45 -5.94
CA ASP A 41 -17.84 -5.45 -4.98
C ASP A 41 -17.42 -4.93 -3.60
N LEU A 42 -16.19 -5.21 -3.17
CA LEU A 42 -15.63 -4.72 -1.91
C LEU A 42 -15.35 -3.21 -1.95
N GLY A 43 -14.91 -2.69 -3.10
CA GLY A 43 -14.68 -1.25 -3.29
C GLY A 43 -13.50 -0.65 -2.51
N PHE A 44 -12.65 -1.49 -1.90
CA PHE A 44 -11.37 -1.05 -1.32
C PHE A 44 -10.37 -0.68 -2.43
N SER A 45 -9.32 0.08 -2.09
CA SER A 45 -8.26 0.43 -3.06
C SER A 45 -7.66 -0.85 -3.67
N GLU A 46 -7.38 -1.85 -2.84
CA GLU A 46 -6.96 -3.17 -3.29
C GLU A 46 -7.54 -4.32 -2.43
N THR A 47 -7.62 -5.50 -3.04
CA THR A 47 -7.87 -6.79 -2.40
C THR A 47 -6.76 -7.76 -2.78
N ILE A 48 -6.15 -8.39 -1.78
CA ILE A 48 -5.11 -9.41 -1.96
C ILE A 48 -5.69 -10.81 -1.73
N PHE A 49 -5.44 -11.70 -2.69
CA PHE A 49 -5.85 -13.09 -2.66
C PHE A 49 -4.65 -13.98 -2.36
N ILE A 50 -4.73 -14.74 -1.27
CA ILE A 50 -3.68 -15.66 -0.84
C ILE A 50 -3.87 -16.99 -1.56
N ASP A 51 -2.92 -17.38 -2.40
CA ASP A 51 -2.93 -18.67 -3.10
C ASP A 51 -2.26 -19.78 -2.27
N ALA A 52 -1.19 -19.46 -1.52
CA ALA A 52 -0.51 -20.41 -0.64
C ALA A 52 0.30 -19.70 0.46
N VAL A 53 0.52 -20.38 1.59
CA VAL A 53 1.52 -20.02 2.61
C VAL A 53 2.31 -21.28 2.94
N GLU A 54 3.59 -21.30 2.62
CA GLU A 54 4.46 -22.46 2.79
C GLU A 54 5.92 -22.07 2.98
N ALA A 55 6.66 -22.83 3.81
CA ALA A 55 8.10 -22.67 4.00
C ALA A 55 8.59 -21.22 4.32
N GLY A 56 7.78 -20.43 5.03
CA GLY A 56 8.11 -19.03 5.35
C GLY A 56 7.93 -18.07 4.16
N ALA A 57 7.09 -18.43 3.20
CA ALA A 57 6.70 -17.64 2.05
C ALA A 57 5.17 -17.60 1.92
N ALA A 58 4.65 -16.56 1.29
CA ALA A 58 3.27 -16.53 0.80
C ALA A 58 3.25 -16.27 -0.71
N THR A 59 2.31 -16.89 -1.43
CA THR A 59 2.03 -16.60 -2.83
C THR A 59 0.69 -15.89 -2.91
N ALA A 60 0.64 -14.74 -3.59
CA ALA A 60 -0.57 -13.93 -3.63
C ALA A 60 -0.75 -13.14 -4.93
N ARG A 61 -2.01 -12.78 -5.23
CA ARG A 61 -2.41 -11.91 -6.35
C ARG A 61 -3.15 -10.69 -5.82
N ILE A 62 -2.96 -9.54 -6.46
CA ILE A 62 -3.49 -8.25 -6.00
C ILE A 62 -4.44 -7.71 -7.05
N TYR A 63 -5.63 -7.30 -6.64
CA TYR A 63 -6.63 -6.71 -7.53
C TYR A 63 -7.07 -5.35 -6.99
N THR A 64 -7.09 -4.34 -7.86
CA THR A 64 -7.95 -3.16 -7.65
C THR A 64 -9.38 -3.51 -8.10
N PRO A 65 -10.37 -2.64 -7.85
CA PRO A 65 -11.71 -2.79 -8.43
C PRO A 65 -11.73 -2.93 -9.96
N ALA A 66 -10.70 -2.42 -10.66
CA ALA A 66 -10.66 -2.37 -12.12
C ALA A 66 -9.77 -3.43 -12.78
N ARG A 67 -8.68 -3.87 -12.14
CA ARG A 67 -7.70 -4.80 -12.73
C ARG A 67 -6.83 -5.52 -11.71
N GLU A 68 -6.18 -6.60 -12.14
CA GLU A 68 -5.04 -7.19 -11.44
C GLU A 68 -3.82 -6.28 -11.51
N LEU A 69 -3.07 -6.19 -10.41
CA LEU A 69 -1.78 -5.51 -10.34
C LEU A 69 -0.66 -6.54 -10.20
N PRO A 70 0.47 -6.36 -10.91
CA PRO A 70 1.62 -7.25 -10.75
C PRO A 70 2.32 -7.07 -9.39
N PHE A 71 2.20 -5.89 -8.78
CA PHE A 71 2.72 -5.55 -7.45
C PHE A 71 1.98 -4.32 -6.89
N ALA A 72 1.85 -4.26 -5.55
CA ALA A 72 1.54 -3.04 -4.82
C ALA A 72 2.15 -3.10 -3.40
N GLY A 73 2.63 -1.96 -2.90
CA GLY A 73 3.31 -1.87 -1.60
C GLY A 73 2.35 -2.03 -0.42
N HIS A 74 1.23 -1.32 -0.40
CA HIS A 74 0.26 -1.39 0.69
C HIS A 74 -0.27 -2.83 0.93
N PRO A 75 -0.64 -3.61 -0.12
CA PRO A 75 -1.19 -4.94 0.08
C PRO A 75 -0.19 -5.95 0.64
N THR A 76 1.09 -5.82 0.25
CA THR A 76 2.16 -6.72 0.73
C THR A 76 2.49 -6.46 2.20
N VAL A 77 2.52 -5.20 2.64
CA VAL A 77 2.67 -4.82 4.06
C VAL A 77 1.50 -5.35 4.89
N GLY A 78 0.26 -5.13 4.43
CA GLY A 78 -0.94 -5.58 5.15
C GLY A 78 -1.04 -7.10 5.26
N LEU A 79 -0.77 -7.84 4.17
CA LEU A 79 -0.76 -9.31 4.19
C LEU A 79 0.30 -9.86 5.14
N ALA A 80 1.52 -9.33 5.10
CA ALA A 80 2.60 -9.76 5.99
C ALA A 80 2.26 -9.54 7.47
N ALA A 81 1.70 -8.38 7.82
CA ALA A 81 1.27 -8.09 9.18
C ALA A 81 0.17 -9.06 9.63
N TRP A 82 -0.85 -9.25 8.78
CA TRP A 82 -1.96 -10.15 9.08
C TRP A 82 -1.51 -11.60 9.26
N LEU A 83 -0.63 -12.11 8.41
CA LEU A 83 -0.08 -13.46 8.54
C LEU A 83 0.69 -13.63 9.85
N ARG A 84 1.55 -12.67 10.21
CA ARG A 84 2.30 -12.68 11.48
C ARG A 84 1.34 -12.75 12.68
N ASP A 85 0.28 -11.96 12.68
CA ASP A 85 -0.71 -11.94 13.76
C ASP A 85 -1.50 -13.26 13.85
N ASN A 86 -1.55 -14.04 12.78
CA ASN A 86 -2.17 -15.37 12.72
C ASN A 86 -1.16 -16.52 12.94
N GLY A 87 0.10 -16.20 13.29
CA GLY A 87 1.14 -17.19 13.62
C GLY A 87 2.03 -17.61 12.45
N ASP A 88 1.86 -17.01 11.27
CA ASP A 88 2.64 -17.29 10.08
C ASP A 88 3.69 -16.19 9.85
N GLU A 89 4.93 -16.42 10.30
CA GLU A 89 6.05 -15.53 10.00
C GLU A 89 6.65 -15.84 8.62
N ILE A 90 6.37 -14.97 7.66
CA ILE A 90 6.91 -15.04 6.31
C ILE A 90 8.11 -14.10 6.12
N LYS A 91 8.99 -14.46 5.19
CA LYS A 91 10.16 -13.65 4.77
C LYS A 91 9.99 -13.03 3.38
N HIS A 92 9.08 -13.57 2.59
CA HIS A 92 8.78 -13.07 1.26
C HIS A 92 7.33 -13.34 0.87
N ILE A 93 6.82 -12.47 0.00
CA ILE A 93 5.54 -12.63 -0.69
C ILE A 93 5.83 -12.68 -2.17
N ASP A 94 5.53 -13.80 -2.82
CA ASP A 94 5.63 -13.96 -4.25
C ASP A 94 4.36 -13.41 -4.91
N VAL A 95 4.52 -12.35 -5.69
CA VAL A 95 3.47 -11.71 -6.51
C VAL A 95 3.87 -11.79 -7.99
N PRO A 96 2.99 -11.47 -8.96
CA PRO A 96 3.32 -11.62 -10.37
C PRO A 96 4.55 -10.83 -10.84
N ALA A 97 4.89 -9.69 -10.19
CA ALA A 97 6.10 -8.92 -10.50
C ALA A 97 7.40 -9.60 -10.01
N GLY A 98 7.33 -10.47 -9.00
CA GLY A 98 8.49 -11.11 -8.37
C GLY A 98 8.33 -11.33 -6.87
N SER A 99 9.43 -11.73 -6.24
CA SER A 99 9.48 -12.01 -4.81
C SER A 99 9.75 -10.74 -4.00
N VAL A 100 8.78 -10.35 -3.17
CA VAL A 100 8.83 -9.16 -2.31
C VAL A 100 9.35 -9.58 -0.94
N ARG A 101 10.54 -9.09 -0.54
CA ARG A 101 11.07 -9.36 0.79
C ARG A 101 10.23 -8.63 1.85
N VAL A 102 9.93 -9.33 2.94
CA VAL A 102 9.25 -8.80 4.12
C VAL A 102 10.24 -8.70 5.28
N ARG A 103 10.19 -7.59 6.01
CA ARG A 103 10.96 -7.37 7.24
C ARG A 103 10.05 -6.82 8.33
N PHE A 104 10.23 -7.34 9.54
CA PHE A 104 9.54 -6.86 10.74
C PHE A 104 10.52 -6.07 11.62
N ASP A 105 10.04 -4.98 12.22
CA ASP A 105 10.81 -4.12 13.11
C ASP A 105 9.91 -3.61 14.23
N GLY A 106 9.85 -4.37 15.33
CA GLY A 106 8.83 -4.18 16.35
C GLY A 106 7.42 -4.29 15.77
N ASP A 107 6.64 -3.22 15.90
CA ASP A 107 5.27 -3.10 15.37
C ASP A 107 5.21 -2.73 13.88
N LEU A 108 6.33 -2.31 13.27
CA LEU A 108 6.39 -1.95 11.86
C LEU A 108 6.63 -3.16 10.96
N VAL A 109 6.01 -3.14 9.79
CA VAL A 109 6.18 -4.14 8.74
C VAL A 109 6.62 -3.44 7.46
N PHE A 110 7.67 -3.97 6.82
CA PHE A 110 8.26 -3.41 5.61
C PHE A 110 8.25 -4.43 4.47
N ALA A 111 7.91 -3.95 3.28
CA ALA A 111 8.00 -4.67 2.02
C ALA A 111 9.09 -4.01 1.14
N THR A 112 10.01 -4.81 0.61
CA THR A 112 11.05 -4.31 -0.32
C THR A 112 10.54 -4.34 -1.75
N ALA A 113 10.55 -3.17 -2.40
CA ALA A 113 10.14 -2.99 -3.77
C ALA A 113 11.28 -2.45 -4.63
N LEU A 114 11.21 -2.75 -5.93
CA LEU A 114 11.99 -2.07 -6.95
C LEU A 114 11.24 -0.81 -7.42
N PRO A 115 11.88 0.38 -7.50
CA PRO A 115 11.22 1.59 -7.98
C PRO A 115 10.60 1.47 -9.38
N GLU A 116 11.13 0.60 -10.23
CA GLU A 116 10.59 0.31 -11.57
C GLU A 116 9.30 -0.54 -11.55
N TRP A 117 8.94 -1.17 -10.43
CA TRP A 117 7.66 -1.87 -10.30
C TRP A 117 6.48 -0.93 -10.05
N ALA A 118 6.76 0.28 -9.55
CA ALA A 118 5.73 1.28 -9.34
C ALA A 118 5.28 1.87 -10.69
N PRO A 119 3.98 2.18 -10.84
CA PRO A 119 3.49 2.88 -12.03
C PRO A 119 4.16 4.28 -12.12
N PRO A 120 4.14 4.91 -13.31
CA PRO A 120 4.58 6.29 -13.43
C PRO A 120 3.66 7.20 -12.60
N PHE A 121 4.26 8.02 -11.75
CA PHE A 121 3.59 9.07 -10.99
C PHE A 121 4.16 10.43 -11.40
N GLU A 122 3.30 11.43 -11.51
CA GLU A 122 3.70 12.83 -11.51
C GLU A 122 3.97 13.24 -10.06
N LEU A 123 5.21 13.61 -9.74
CA LEU A 123 5.63 13.98 -8.39
C LEU A 123 5.63 15.51 -8.25
N ASP A 124 4.51 16.05 -7.78
CA ASP A 124 4.25 17.49 -7.73
C ASP A 124 4.68 18.08 -6.38
N GLN A 125 5.88 18.66 -6.31
CA GLN A 125 6.35 19.32 -5.09
C GLN A 125 5.74 20.73 -4.95
N LEU A 126 5.05 20.97 -3.83
CA LEU A 126 4.52 22.27 -3.41
C LEU A 126 5.41 22.94 -2.36
N ALA A 127 5.13 24.21 -2.06
CA ALA A 127 6.02 25.01 -1.20
C ALA A 127 5.91 24.61 0.28
N ASN A 128 4.73 24.20 0.74
CA ASN A 128 4.48 23.89 2.15
C ASN A 128 3.27 22.94 2.32
N PRO A 129 3.11 22.33 3.51
CA PRO A 129 2.01 21.41 3.79
C PRO A 129 0.61 22.03 3.64
N ASP A 130 0.42 23.31 3.97
CA ASP A 130 -0.89 23.97 3.86
C ASP A 130 -1.35 24.04 2.40
N GLU A 131 -0.43 24.25 1.46
CA GLU A 131 -0.71 24.18 0.02
C GLU A 131 -1.13 22.77 -0.41
N VAL A 132 -0.49 21.72 0.12
CA VAL A 132 -0.88 20.32 -0.15
C VAL A 132 -2.31 20.05 0.34
N GLU A 133 -2.66 20.52 1.53
CA GLU A 133 -4.03 20.40 2.06
C GLU A 133 -5.05 21.18 1.23
N ALA A 134 -4.67 22.35 0.73
CA ALA A 134 -5.56 23.22 -0.06
C ALA A 134 -5.81 22.72 -1.49
N VAL A 135 -5.08 21.70 -1.96
CA VAL A 135 -5.27 21.12 -3.29
C VAL A 135 -6.69 20.58 -3.45
N ASP A 136 -7.36 20.99 -4.52
CA ASP A 136 -8.63 20.41 -4.96
C ASP A 136 -8.36 19.10 -5.74
N PRO A 137 -8.78 17.92 -5.25
CA PRO A 137 -8.62 16.66 -5.98
C PRO A 137 -9.27 16.68 -7.37
N ASP A 138 -10.35 17.44 -7.53
CA ASP A 138 -11.12 17.50 -8.77
C ASP A 138 -10.44 18.39 -9.84
N ALA A 139 -9.34 19.06 -9.48
CA ALA A 139 -8.49 19.77 -10.44
C ALA A 139 -7.63 18.82 -11.31
N TYR A 140 -7.50 17.55 -10.92
CA TYR A 140 -6.76 16.53 -11.66
C TYR A 140 -7.70 15.71 -12.54
N GLY A 141 -7.40 15.62 -13.83
CA GLY A 141 -8.26 14.94 -14.82
C GLY A 141 -7.65 13.70 -15.47
N LEU A 142 -6.33 13.56 -15.47
CA LEU A 142 -5.58 12.47 -16.14
C LEU A 142 -4.38 12.08 -15.27
N GLY A 143 -3.86 10.85 -15.42
CA GLY A 143 -2.63 10.43 -14.76
C GLY A 143 -2.77 10.10 -13.27
N MET A 144 -1.60 9.85 -12.64
CA MET A 144 -1.46 9.55 -11.22
C MET A 144 -0.58 10.61 -10.58
N HIS A 145 -1.17 11.46 -9.76
CA HIS A 145 -0.50 12.61 -9.16
C HIS A 145 -0.18 12.34 -7.70
N TYR A 146 1.07 12.55 -7.33
CA TYR A 146 1.55 12.50 -5.96
C TYR A 146 2.05 13.88 -5.56
N VAL A 147 1.17 14.63 -4.91
CA VAL A 147 1.41 16.01 -4.53
C VAL A 147 1.99 16.04 -3.13
N TRP A 148 3.11 16.72 -2.93
CA TRP A 148 3.83 16.64 -1.67
C TRP A 148 4.57 17.93 -1.32
N ALA A 149 4.85 18.11 -0.03
CA ALA A 149 5.71 19.18 0.45
C ALA A 149 6.51 18.72 1.67
N TRP A 150 7.65 19.36 1.89
CA TRP A 150 8.40 19.16 3.13
C TRP A 150 7.60 19.70 4.31
N PHE A 151 7.33 18.83 5.28
CA PHE A 151 6.83 19.21 6.60
C PHE A 151 8.00 19.52 7.56
N ASP A 152 9.06 18.72 7.47
CA ASP A 152 10.33 18.93 8.18
C ASP A 152 11.46 18.29 7.36
N GLU A 153 12.13 19.10 6.54
CA GLU A 153 13.21 18.62 5.66
C GLU A 153 14.44 18.12 6.44
N THR A 154 14.67 18.64 7.65
CA THR A 154 15.80 18.19 8.49
C THR A 154 15.59 16.78 9.01
N ARG A 155 14.33 16.43 9.29
CA ARG A 155 13.90 15.09 9.74
C ARG A 155 13.38 14.20 8.62
N LYS A 156 13.45 14.65 7.36
CA LYS A 156 12.99 13.90 6.18
C LYS A 156 11.50 13.55 6.23
N ARG A 157 10.70 14.50 6.71
CA ARG A 157 9.25 14.34 6.87
C ARG A 157 8.52 15.11 5.79
N VAL A 158 7.61 14.45 5.10
CA VAL A 158 6.79 15.06 4.05
C VAL A 158 5.30 14.89 4.34
N ARG A 159 4.51 15.86 3.89
CA ARG A 159 3.06 15.75 3.75
C ARG A 159 2.76 15.43 2.29
N ALA A 160 1.92 14.42 2.02
CA ALA A 160 1.61 14.01 0.65
C ALA A 160 0.14 13.65 0.44
N ARG A 161 -0.38 13.83 -0.77
CA ARG A 161 -1.71 13.38 -1.20
C ARG A 161 -1.59 12.72 -2.57
N MET A 162 -2.44 11.74 -2.85
CA MET A 162 -2.40 10.97 -4.09
C MET A 162 -3.76 11.01 -4.78
N PHE A 163 -3.76 11.32 -6.08
CA PHE A 163 -4.96 11.37 -6.92
C PHE A 163 -4.76 10.53 -8.17
N ALA A 164 -5.73 9.69 -8.53
CA ALA A 164 -5.69 8.86 -9.74
C ALA A 164 -7.10 8.72 -10.36
N PRO A 165 -7.67 9.81 -10.90
CA PRO A 165 -9.05 9.84 -11.39
C PRO A 165 -9.33 8.85 -12.52
N GLU A 166 -8.35 8.56 -13.39
CA GLU A 166 -8.48 7.54 -14.46
C GLU A 166 -8.66 6.11 -13.91
N LEU A 167 -8.25 5.87 -12.67
CA LEU A 167 -8.46 4.60 -11.97
C LEU A 167 -9.72 4.62 -11.10
N GLY A 168 -10.53 5.68 -11.17
CA GLY A 168 -11.69 5.90 -10.30
C GLY A 168 -11.34 6.30 -8.87
N ILE A 169 -10.07 6.65 -8.62
CA ILE A 169 -9.57 7.00 -7.30
C ILE A 169 -9.52 8.52 -7.21
N ARG A 170 -10.51 9.12 -6.55
CA ARG A 170 -10.53 10.57 -6.30
C ARG A 170 -9.36 10.97 -5.41
N GLU A 171 -9.12 10.23 -4.34
CA GLU A 171 -7.97 10.40 -3.46
C GLU A 171 -7.66 9.06 -2.76
N ASP A 172 -6.39 8.67 -2.70
CA ASP A 172 -5.93 7.47 -1.99
C ASP A 172 -5.30 7.83 -0.64
N GLU A 173 -5.72 7.13 0.41
CA GLU A 173 -5.33 7.42 1.78
C GLU A 173 -3.84 7.13 2.04
N ALA A 174 -3.30 6.05 1.46
CA ALA A 174 -1.88 5.72 1.59
C ALA A 174 -1.36 4.88 0.40
N THR A 175 -0.42 5.46 -0.37
CA THR A 175 0.05 4.89 -1.64
C THR A 175 1.52 4.48 -1.55
N GLY A 176 1.78 3.25 -1.11
CA GLY A 176 3.14 2.77 -0.89
C GLY A 176 4.04 2.78 -2.14
N SER A 177 3.48 2.58 -3.34
CA SER A 177 4.25 2.64 -4.60
C SER A 177 4.71 4.06 -4.94
N ALA A 178 3.89 5.08 -4.65
CA ALA A 178 4.27 6.48 -4.82
C ALA A 178 5.34 6.90 -3.81
N ALA A 179 5.21 6.44 -2.56
CA ALA A 179 6.22 6.62 -1.51
C ALA A 179 7.60 6.04 -1.92
N VAL A 180 7.60 4.83 -2.51
CA VAL A 180 8.80 4.20 -3.07
C VAL A 180 9.44 5.08 -4.15
N ARG A 181 8.63 5.57 -5.11
CA ARG A 181 9.12 6.43 -6.20
C ARG A 181 9.70 7.74 -5.68
N LEU A 182 8.99 8.42 -4.78
CA LEU A 182 9.44 9.69 -4.22
C LEU A 182 10.77 9.53 -3.46
N SER A 183 10.90 8.47 -2.67
CA SER A 183 12.14 8.20 -1.91
C SER A 183 13.32 7.89 -2.83
N ALA A 184 13.07 7.13 -3.91
CA ALA A 184 14.08 6.85 -4.92
C ALA A 184 14.51 8.12 -5.68
N GLU A 185 13.57 8.97 -6.07
CA GLU A 185 13.83 10.24 -6.76
C GLU A 185 14.66 11.20 -5.88
N LEU A 186 14.29 11.31 -4.61
CA LEU A 186 14.99 12.17 -3.65
C LEU A 186 16.30 11.58 -3.13
N GLY A 187 16.56 10.29 -3.38
CA GLY A 187 17.78 9.61 -2.92
C GLY A 187 17.90 9.55 -1.39
N GLN A 188 16.79 9.49 -0.65
CA GLN A 188 16.80 9.44 0.81
C GLN A 188 15.61 8.70 1.43
N ASP A 189 15.77 8.26 2.66
CA ASP A 189 14.71 7.73 3.52
C ASP A 189 13.70 8.84 3.84
N LEU A 190 12.42 8.49 3.94
CA LEU A 190 11.34 9.44 4.25
C LEU A 190 10.41 8.89 5.34
N GLU A 191 9.88 9.81 6.14
CA GLU A 191 8.63 9.62 6.87
C GLU A 191 7.55 10.44 6.16
N ILE A 192 6.46 9.79 5.76
CA ILE A 192 5.44 10.38 4.89
C ILE A 192 4.10 10.34 5.61
N VAL A 193 3.51 11.51 5.83
CA VAL A 193 2.12 11.65 6.28
C VAL A 193 1.24 11.82 5.04
N GLN A 194 0.48 10.78 4.69
CA GLN A 194 -0.38 10.76 3.51
C GLN A 194 -1.87 10.85 3.88
N GLY A 195 -2.67 11.39 2.95
CA GLY A 195 -4.13 11.32 3.02
C GLY A 195 -4.65 12.06 4.24
N SER A 196 -5.49 11.40 5.02
CA SER A 196 -6.07 11.95 6.24
C SER A 196 -5.10 11.92 7.44
N GLY A 197 -3.99 11.18 7.35
CA GLY A 197 -3.02 11.05 8.44
C GLY A 197 -2.23 9.74 8.46
N SER A 198 -2.37 8.89 7.45
CA SER A 198 -1.61 7.63 7.35
C SER A 198 -0.10 7.87 7.36
N LEU A 199 0.65 7.01 8.05
CA LEU A 199 2.07 7.16 8.28
C LEU A 199 2.87 6.05 7.59
N LEU A 200 3.62 6.43 6.56
CA LEU A 200 4.50 5.54 5.82
C LEU A 200 5.96 5.86 6.14
N HIS A 201 6.77 4.82 6.20
CA HIS A 201 8.21 4.90 6.33
C HIS A 201 8.85 4.27 5.10
N THR A 202 9.85 4.95 4.54
CA THR A 202 10.64 4.41 3.45
C THR A 202 12.12 4.37 3.80
N HIS A 203 12.79 3.33 3.31
CA HIS A 203 14.23 3.20 3.48
C HIS A 203 14.90 2.76 2.18
N LEU A 204 15.93 3.50 1.78
CA LEU A 204 16.77 3.09 0.66
C LEU A 204 17.58 1.85 1.02
N ARG A 205 17.71 0.96 0.04
CA ARG A 205 18.50 -0.25 0.10
C ARG A 205 19.36 -0.35 -1.15
N TYR A 206 20.48 -1.06 -1.02
CA TYR A 206 21.38 -1.35 -2.15
C TYR A 206 21.72 -0.09 -2.99
N LEU A 207 22.15 0.99 -2.31
CA LEU A 207 22.49 2.26 -2.96
C LEU A 207 21.33 2.90 -3.76
N GLY A 208 20.09 2.70 -3.31
CA GLY A 208 18.88 3.27 -3.93
C GLY A 208 18.27 2.40 -5.03
N GLN A 209 18.85 1.23 -5.33
CA GLN A 209 18.28 0.27 -6.28
C GLN A 209 16.97 -0.36 -5.78
N GLN A 210 16.77 -0.39 -4.47
CA GLN A 210 15.58 -0.91 -3.81
C GLN A 210 15.12 0.06 -2.75
N VAL A 211 13.82 0.06 -2.49
CA VAL A 211 13.21 0.84 -1.41
C VAL A 211 12.33 -0.10 -0.59
N GLU A 212 12.56 -0.11 0.72
CA GLU A 212 11.58 -0.64 1.66
C GLU A 212 10.50 0.40 1.88
N VAL A 213 9.24 -0.01 1.81
CA VAL A 213 8.09 0.78 2.28
C VAL A 213 7.39 0.02 3.38
N GLY A 214 7.05 0.70 4.46
CA GLY A 214 6.46 0.04 5.62
C GLY A 214 5.74 0.99 6.56
N GLY A 215 5.10 0.40 7.56
CA GLY A 215 4.37 1.11 8.60
C GLY A 215 3.62 0.15 9.51
N ARG A 216 2.75 0.71 10.35
CA ARG A 216 1.87 -0.07 11.23
C ARG A 216 0.67 -0.57 10.47
N VAL A 217 0.08 -1.66 10.96
CA VAL A 217 -1.16 -2.24 10.43
C VAL A 217 -2.12 -2.44 11.60
N SER A 218 -3.40 -2.13 11.39
CA SER A 218 -4.44 -2.34 12.40
C SER A 218 -4.66 -3.82 12.67
N ALA A 219 -5.29 -4.13 13.81
CA ALA A 219 -5.90 -5.44 14.00
C ALA A 219 -6.97 -5.70 12.91
N ALA A 220 -7.10 -6.96 12.50
CA ALA A 220 -8.05 -7.32 11.46
C ALA A 220 -9.50 -7.36 11.98
N ARG A 221 -10.42 -6.99 11.10
CA ARG A 221 -11.87 -7.21 11.22
C ARG A 221 -12.35 -8.14 10.12
N VAL A 222 -13.45 -8.84 10.33
CA VAL A 222 -14.03 -9.75 9.33
C VAL A 222 -15.29 -9.15 8.74
N LEU A 223 -15.39 -9.16 7.41
CA LEU A 223 -16.58 -8.84 6.65
C LEU A 223 -17.12 -10.10 5.97
N GLU A 224 -18.45 -10.22 5.91
CA GLU A 224 -19.11 -11.23 5.10
C GLU A 224 -19.62 -10.59 3.80
N LEU A 225 -19.05 -11.00 2.67
CA LEU A 225 -19.57 -10.65 1.35
C LEU A 225 -20.62 -11.69 0.93
N ARG A 226 -21.84 -11.22 0.66
CA ARG A 226 -23.00 -12.07 0.31
C ARG A 226 -23.16 -12.26 -1.19
#